data_AF-A0AAU8THD8-F1
#
_entry.id   AF-A0AAU8THD8-F1
#
_cell.length_a   1.000
_cell.length_b   1.000
_cell.length_c   1.000
_cell.angle_alpha   90.00
_cell.angle_beta   90.00
_cell.angle_gamma   90.00
#
_symmetry.space_group_name_H-M   'P 1'
#
loop_
_entity.id
_entity.type
_entity.pdbx_description
1 polymer ?
#
loop_
_entity_poly.entity_id
_entity_poly.type
_entity_poly.pdbx_seq_one_letter_code
_entity_poly.pdbx_strand_id
1 'polypeptide(L)'
;MLGELSTFANDSKRAQLEVHYRHGDQGASFRGLMEPVRAVLSMVLEQHAIELTLQQRQYGVLVCPVSELKLLGAATFILAARAQCDAEELRQRLPAHLKIGPVERIRELVNLHLAGIKVKPLPVAPRQIPFHAAKTYFMLDMSARDIAQLEQSGGFAFHVGGEFVGLELDFWAIRN
;
A
#
# COMPACT_ATOMS: atom_id res chain seq x y z
N MET A 1 22.05 -16.69 -11.52
CA MET A 1 21.51 -17.09 -10.20
C MET A 1 21.85 -16.12 -9.06
N LEU A 2 22.97 -16.21 -8.33
CA LEU A 2 23.18 -15.34 -7.14
C LEU A 2 23.07 -13.84 -7.49
N GLY A 3 23.67 -13.42 -8.61
CA GLY A 3 23.55 -12.05 -9.13
C GLY A 3 22.10 -11.59 -9.36
N GLU A 4 21.23 -12.46 -9.86
CA GLU A 4 19.81 -12.16 -10.09
C GLU A 4 19.04 -12.15 -8.77
N LEU A 5 19.29 -13.14 -7.90
CA LEU A 5 18.67 -13.23 -6.58
C LEU A 5 18.97 -11.99 -5.73
N SER A 6 20.18 -11.44 -5.82
CA SER A 6 20.56 -10.22 -5.11
C SER A 6 19.76 -8.97 -5.54
N THR A 7 19.10 -8.98 -6.70
CA THR A 7 18.22 -7.87 -7.10
C THR A 7 16.95 -7.77 -6.26
N PHE A 8 16.57 -8.88 -5.62
CA PHE A 8 15.39 -8.98 -4.75
C PHE A 8 15.73 -8.87 -3.27
N ALA A 9 16.98 -9.18 -2.90
CA ALA A 9 17.39 -9.36 -1.51
C ALA A 9 18.30 -8.26 -0.95
N ASN A 10 18.95 -7.47 -1.80
CA ASN A 10 19.91 -6.45 -1.38
C ASN A 10 19.53 -5.07 -1.93
N ASP A 11 19.60 -4.02 -1.11
CA ASP A 11 19.31 -2.63 -1.50
C ASP A 11 20.19 -2.15 -2.65
N SER A 12 21.46 -2.58 -2.66
CA SER A 12 22.41 -2.29 -3.73
C SER A 12 22.09 -3.03 -5.03
N LYS A 13 21.15 -3.98 -5.01
CA LYS A 13 20.77 -4.89 -6.11
C LYS A 13 21.95 -5.65 -6.73
N ARG A 14 23.03 -5.82 -5.97
CA ARG A 14 24.27 -6.45 -6.43
C ARG A 14 24.63 -7.62 -5.54
N ALA A 15 25.09 -8.70 -6.17
CA ALA A 15 25.70 -9.80 -5.44
C ALA A 15 27.04 -9.34 -4.88
N GLN A 16 27.19 -9.45 -3.57
CA GLN A 16 28.47 -9.35 -2.90
C GLN A 16 29.04 -10.75 -2.83
N LEU A 17 29.92 -11.08 -3.77
CA LEU A 17 30.58 -12.37 -3.85
C LEU A 17 32.09 -12.13 -3.85
N GLU A 18 32.74 -12.43 -2.73
CA GLU A 18 34.21 -12.34 -2.58
C GLU A 18 34.92 -13.64 -3.00
N VAL A 19 34.17 -14.61 -3.54
CA VAL A 19 34.70 -15.92 -3.93
C VAL A 19 34.93 -15.98 -5.44
N HIS A 20 36.14 -16.37 -5.83
CA HIS A 20 36.52 -16.62 -7.21
C HIS A 20 36.56 -18.12 -7.51
N TYR A 21 36.23 -18.49 -8.75
CA TYR A 21 36.32 -19.86 -9.20
C TYR A 21 37.77 -20.36 -9.17
N ARG A 22 38.01 -21.48 -8.47
CA ARG A 22 39.29 -22.18 -8.42
C ARG A 22 39.09 -23.61 -8.90
N HIS A 23 39.51 -23.91 -10.13
CA HIS A 23 39.30 -25.24 -10.72
C HIS A 23 39.95 -26.37 -9.91
N GLY A 24 41.12 -26.11 -9.31
CA GLY A 24 41.83 -27.07 -8.46
C GLY A 24 41.26 -27.21 -7.04
N ASP A 25 40.35 -26.32 -6.62
CA ASP A 25 39.65 -26.39 -5.34
C ASP A 25 38.17 -26.00 -5.54
N GLN A 26 37.45 -26.92 -6.15
CA GLN A 26 36.02 -26.76 -6.43
C GLN A 26 35.22 -26.70 -5.13
N GLY A 27 35.67 -27.40 -4.09
CA GLY A 27 35.02 -27.43 -2.77
C GLY A 27 34.90 -26.04 -2.16
N ALA A 28 36.01 -25.29 -2.11
CA ALA A 28 36.00 -23.90 -1.63
C ALA A 28 35.13 -22.99 -2.52
N SER A 29 35.23 -23.15 -3.85
CA SER A 29 34.47 -22.36 -4.82
C SER A 29 32.95 -22.51 -4.63
N PHE A 30 32.47 -23.74 -4.54
CA PHE A 30 31.04 -24.01 -4.36
C PHE A 30 30.56 -23.65 -2.95
N ARG A 31 31.34 -23.90 -1.90
CA ARG A 31 30.93 -23.55 -0.53
C ARG A 31 30.71 -22.05 -0.38
N GLY A 32 31.66 -21.25 -0.87
CA GLY A 32 31.57 -19.78 -0.83
C GLY A 32 30.44 -19.18 -1.68
N LEU A 33 29.99 -19.88 -2.72
CA LEU A 33 28.81 -19.48 -3.50
C LEU A 33 27.49 -19.94 -2.86
N MET A 34 27.46 -21.16 -2.32
CA MET A 34 26.23 -21.79 -1.82
C MET A 34 25.71 -21.16 -0.53
N GLU A 35 26.59 -20.62 0.31
CA GLU A 35 26.20 -19.93 1.54
C GLU A 35 25.36 -18.67 1.29
N PRO A 36 25.80 -17.68 0.49
CA PRO A 36 24.97 -16.51 0.17
C PRO A 36 23.73 -16.87 -0.66
N VAL A 37 23.80 -17.88 -1.53
CA VAL A 37 22.61 -18.37 -2.26
C VAL A 37 21.56 -18.91 -1.28
N ARG A 38 21.95 -19.73 -0.31
CA ARG A 38 21.01 -20.23 0.71
C ARG A 38 20.47 -19.11 1.56
N ALA A 39 21.31 -18.15 1.96
CA ALA A 39 20.88 -17.00 2.75
C ALA A 39 19.76 -16.24 2.02
N VAL A 40 19.98 -15.86 0.76
CA VAL A 40 18.98 -15.16 -0.05
C VAL A 40 17.72 -16.00 -0.28
N LEU A 41 17.86 -17.29 -0.54
CA LEU A 41 16.69 -18.18 -0.72
C LEU A 41 15.92 -18.46 0.58
N SER A 42 16.57 -18.27 1.73
CA SER A 42 15.93 -18.40 3.05
C SER A 42 15.32 -17.09 3.53
N MET A 43 15.53 -15.98 2.81
CA MET A 43 14.86 -14.72 3.11
C MET A 43 13.37 -14.87 2.80
N VAL A 44 12.56 -14.63 3.82
CA VAL A 44 11.13 -14.44 3.64
C VAL A 44 10.95 -13.03 3.09
N LEU A 45 10.58 -12.93 1.81
CA LEU A 45 10.05 -11.69 1.25
C LEU A 45 8.71 -11.43 1.95
N GLU A 46 8.74 -10.73 3.09
CA GLU A 46 7.53 -10.32 3.76
C GLU A 46 6.69 -9.50 2.79
N GLN A 47 5.43 -9.90 2.61
CA GLN A 47 4.46 -9.08 1.90
C GLN A 47 4.19 -7.84 2.75
N HIS A 48 5.00 -6.79 2.55
CA HIS A 48 4.87 -5.53 3.27
C HIS A 48 3.57 -4.81 2.95
N ALA A 49 2.84 -5.19 1.90
CA ALA A 49 1.54 -4.63 1.56
C ALA A 49 0.42 -5.66 1.69
N ILE A 50 -0.66 -5.27 2.36
CA ILE A 50 -1.88 -6.06 2.54
C ILE A 50 -3.03 -5.32 1.88
N GLU A 51 -3.76 -6.02 1.02
CA GLU A 51 -5.01 -5.49 0.46
C GLU A 51 -6.11 -5.52 1.51
N LEU A 52 -6.76 -4.39 1.69
CA LEU A 52 -7.84 -4.18 2.64
C LEU A 52 -9.16 -4.13 1.89
N THR A 53 -9.96 -5.19 2.01
CA THR A 53 -11.19 -5.35 1.23
C THR A 53 -12.21 -4.28 1.57
N LEU A 54 -12.60 -3.51 0.55
CA LEU A 54 -13.69 -2.54 0.62
C LEU A 54 -15.04 -3.23 0.37
N GLN A 55 -15.93 -3.14 1.36
CA GLN A 55 -17.28 -3.70 1.29
C GLN A 55 -18.28 -2.59 0.98
N GLN A 56 -19.08 -2.78 -0.07
CA GLN A 56 -20.12 -1.84 -0.41
C GLN A 56 -21.27 -1.92 0.60
N ARG A 57 -21.66 -0.76 1.12
CA ARG A 57 -22.79 -0.57 2.02
C ARG A 57 -23.82 0.36 1.38
N GLN A 58 -24.89 0.66 2.11
CA GLN A 58 -25.96 1.53 1.63
C GLN A 58 -25.47 2.96 1.36
N TYR A 59 -26.18 3.67 0.48
CA TYR A 59 -25.96 5.09 0.19
C TYR A 59 -24.57 5.41 -0.40
N GLY A 60 -23.98 4.49 -1.16
CA GLY A 60 -22.70 4.73 -1.84
C GLY A 60 -21.51 4.84 -0.89
N VAL A 61 -21.61 4.26 0.32
CA VAL A 61 -20.51 4.18 1.27
C VAL A 61 -19.79 2.85 1.09
N LEU A 62 -18.46 2.90 0.99
CA LEU A 62 -17.59 1.73 1.07
C LEU A 62 -17.00 1.64 2.47
N VAL A 63 -16.95 0.44 3.04
CA VAL A 63 -16.42 0.22 4.39
C VAL A 63 -15.31 -0.81 4.33
N CYS A 64 -14.15 -0.48 4.89
CA CYS A 64 -13.12 -1.46 5.23
C CYS A 64 -13.16 -1.69 6.74
N PRO A 65 -13.64 -2.86 7.21
CA PRO A 65 -13.52 -3.19 8.62
C PRO A 65 -12.04 -3.27 9.02
N VAL A 66 -11.66 -2.64 10.12
CA VAL A 66 -10.29 -2.74 10.63
C VAL A 66 -10.18 -4.06 11.39
N SER A 67 -9.57 -5.06 10.75
CA SER A 67 -9.32 -6.37 11.37
C SER A 67 -8.14 -6.34 12.34
N GLU A 68 -7.14 -5.50 12.09
CA GLU A 68 -5.91 -5.41 12.88
C GLU A 68 -5.64 -3.97 13.32
N LEU A 69 -6.03 -3.64 14.56
CA LEU A 69 -5.71 -2.35 15.20
C LEU A 69 -4.21 -2.03 15.16
N LYS A 70 -3.35 -3.06 15.14
CA LYS A 70 -1.88 -2.91 15.06
C LYS A 70 -1.40 -2.22 13.79
N LEU A 71 -2.20 -2.20 12.71
CA LEU A 71 -1.84 -1.49 11.48
C LEU A 71 -1.99 0.03 11.65
N LEU A 72 -2.87 0.48 12.55
CA LEU A 72 -3.04 1.89 12.85
C LEU A 72 -1.76 2.39 13.56
N GLY A 73 -1.03 3.30 12.91
CA GLY A 73 0.23 3.86 13.43
C GLY A 73 1.51 3.11 13.02
N ALA A 74 1.43 1.85 12.60
CA ALA A 74 2.58 1.07 12.12
C ALA A 74 2.59 0.85 10.59
N ALA A 75 1.53 1.26 9.89
CA ALA A 75 1.41 1.14 8.46
C ALA A 75 1.07 2.48 7.79
N THR A 76 1.53 2.62 6.55
CA THR A 76 1.13 3.66 5.62
C THR A 76 -0.05 3.15 4.79
N PHE A 77 -1.14 3.91 4.75
CA PHE A 77 -2.35 3.50 4.03
C PHE A 77 -2.43 4.17 2.66
N ILE A 78 -2.68 3.35 1.64
CA ILE A 78 -2.70 3.76 0.24
C ILE A 78 -4.07 3.43 -0.36
N LEU A 79 -4.65 4.41 -1.04
CA LEU A 79 -5.85 4.26 -1.85
C LEU A 79 -5.45 4.30 -3.32
N ALA A 80 -5.78 3.26 -4.06
CA ALA A 80 -5.68 3.23 -5.52
C ALA A 80 -7.07 3.49 -6.10
N ALA A 81 -7.18 4.44 -7.02
CA ALA A 81 -8.45 4.80 -7.65
C ALA A 81 -8.37 4.74 -9.17
N ARG A 82 -9.44 4.28 -9.80
CA ARG A 82 -9.64 4.33 -11.25
C ARG A 82 -11.03 4.84 -11.53
N ALA A 83 -11.18 5.68 -12.54
CA ALA A 83 -12.49 6.12 -13.04
C ALA A 83 -12.39 6.32 -14.56
N GLN A 84 -13.52 6.53 -15.22
CA GLN A 84 -13.60 6.86 -16.65
C GLN A 84 -13.31 8.35 -16.88
N CYS A 85 -12.11 8.79 -16.52
CA CYS A 85 -11.58 10.13 -16.77
C CYS A 85 -10.04 10.12 -16.83
N ASP A 86 -9.43 11.26 -17.15
CA ASP A 86 -7.98 11.39 -17.20
C ASP A 86 -7.37 11.24 -15.79
N ALA A 87 -6.19 10.59 -15.72
CA ALA A 87 -5.53 10.33 -14.44
C ALA A 87 -5.17 11.62 -13.67
N GLU A 88 -4.82 12.69 -14.38
CA GLU A 88 -4.53 14.00 -13.79
C GLU A 88 -5.80 14.69 -13.28
N GLU A 89 -6.91 14.57 -14.01
CA GLU A 89 -8.21 15.04 -13.56
C GLU A 89 -8.63 14.32 -12.27
N LEU A 90 -8.52 12.99 -12.24
CA LEU A 90 -8.80 12.19 -11.05
C LEU A 90 -7.89 12.59 -9.87
N ARG A 91 -6.61 12.83 -10.14
CA ARG A 91 -5.61 13.27 -9.16
C ARG A 91 -6.00 14.59 -8.49
N GLN A 92 -6.54 15.54 -9.25
CA GLN A 92 -6.92 16.86 -8.76
C GLN A 92 -8.31 16.87 -8.10
N ARG A 93 -9.29 16.19 -8.71
CA ARG A 93 -10.69 16.23 -8.26
C ARG A 93 -10.98 15.30 -7.09
N LEU A 94 -10.46 14.07 -7.12
CA LEU A 94 -10.83 13.04 -6.13
C LEU A 94 -10.59 13.48 -4.68
N PRO A 95 -9.45 14.11 -4.32
CA PRO A 95 -9.21 14.52 -2.93
C PRO A 95 -10.25 15.50 -2.35
N ALA A 96 -10.87 16.34 -3.19
CA ALA A 96 -11.89 17.28 -2.76
C ALA A 96 -13.27 16.62 -2.58
N HIS A 97 -13.54 15.58 -3.36
CA HIS A 97 -14.82 14.88 -3.42
C HIS A 97 -14.87 13.61 -2.56
N LEU A 98 -13.71 13.08 -2.15
CA LEU A 98 -13.59 11.91 -1.31
C LEU A 98 -13.61 12.31 0.17
N LYS A 99 -14.49 11.67 0.93
CA LYS A 99 -14.56 11.74 2.39
C LYS A 99 -14.15 10.39 2.97
N ILE A 100 -13.18 10.43 3.87
CA ILE A 100 -12.69 9.25 4.59
C ILE A 100 -12.80 9.52 6.08
N GLY A 101 -13.25 8.54 6.85
CA GLY A 101 -13.26 8.62 8.30
C GLY A 101 -13.75 7.33 8.95
N PRO A 102 -13.96 7.34 10.27
CA PRO A 102 -14.59 6.24 10.99
C PRO A 102 -15.98 5.90 10.45
N VAL A 103 -16.34 4.61 10.44
CA VAL A 103 -17.66 4.11 9.98
C VAL A 103 -18.83 4.82 10.66
N GLU A 104 -18.69 5.12 11.94
CA GLU A 104 -19.72 5.75 12.76
C GLU A 104 -19.90 7.24 12.42
N ARG A 105 -18.86 7.89 11.89
CA ARG A 105 -18.84 9.34 11.65
C ARG A 105 -19.00 9.73 10.18
N ILE A 106 -18.89 8.80 9.23
CA ILE A 106 -18.92 9.13 7.80
C ILE A 106 -20.19 9.89 7.38
N ARG A 107 -21.35 9.52 7.94
CA ARG A 107 -22.62 10.22 7.68
C ARG A 107 -22.60 11.67 8.15
N GLU A 108 -22.04 11.91 9.34
CA GLU A 108 -21.85 13.25 9.89
C GLU A 108 -20.91 14.07 9.00
N LEU A 109 -19.78 13.47 8.59
CA LEU A 109 -18.79 14.13 7.73
C LEU A 109 -19.40 14.59 6.40
N VAL A 110 -20.25 13.77 5.79
CA VAL A 110 -20.92 14.08 4.53
C VAL A 110 -21.99 15.15 4.75
N ASN A 111 -22.92 14.95 5.69
CA ASN A 111 -24.06 15.85 5.89
C ASN A 111 -23.63 17.26 6.35
N LEU A 112 -22.64 17.32 7.24
CA LEU A 112 -22.13 18.57 7.81
C LEU A 112 -20.96 19.16 7.01
N HIS A 113 -20.61 18.57 5.87
CA HIS A 113 -19.51 19.01 5.00
C HIS A 113 -18.16 19.15 5.74
N LEU A 114 -17.96 18.33 6.78
CA LEU A 114 -16.75 18.38 7.59
C LEU A 114 -15.54 17.80 6.82
N ALA A 115 -14.34 18.18 7.27
CA ALA A 115 -13.12 17.57 6.80
C ALA A 115 -12.99 16.16 7.39
N GLY A 116 -12.75 15.18 6.52
CA GLY A 116 -12.32 13.83 6.93
C GLY A 116 -10.81 13.70 6.92
N ILE A 117 -10.33 12.46 6.93
CA ILE A 117 -8.92 12.13 6.72
C ILE A 117 -8.50 12.61 5.33
N LYS A 118 -7.42 13.37 5.27
CA LYS A 118 -6.92 13.93 4.02
C LYS A 118 -6.22 12.84 3.21
N VAL A 119 -6.26 12.99 1.88
CA VAL A 119 -5.48 12.17 0.97
C VAL A 119 -4.52 13.03 0.16
N LYS A 120 -3.31 12.54 -0.03
CA LYS A 120 -2.26 13.18 -0.82
C LYS A 120 -1.99 12.34 -2.06
N PRO A 121 -2.06 12.91 -3.28
CA PRO A 121 -1.73 12.16 -4.48
C PRO A 121 -0.25 11.77 -4.49
N LEU A 122 0.05 10.56 -4.96
CA LEU A 122 1.40 10.07 -5.17
C LEU A 122 1.79 10.18 -6.65
N PRO A 123 3.02 10.61 -6.96
CA PRO A 123 3.48 10.72 -8.35
C PRO A 123 3.75 9.34 -8.99
N VAL A 124 4.05 8.33 -8.16
CA VAL A 124 4.39 6.97 -8.56
C VAL A 124 3.73 5.97 -7.61
N ALA A 125 3.36 4.80 -8.14
CA ALA A 125 2.85 3.69 -7.34
C ALA A 125 3.92 3.21 -6.33
N PRO A 126 3.56 2.94 -5.07
CA PRO A 126 4.46 2.28 -4.13
C PRO A 126 4.92 0.93 -4.66
N ARG A 127 6.21 0.62 -4.49
CA ARG A 127 6.84 -0.60 -5.03
C ARG A 127 6.32 -1.90 -4.37
N GLN A 128 5.69 -1.77 -3.21
CA GLN A 128 5.15 -2.87 -2.42
C GLN A 128 3.78 -3.34 -2.93
N ILE A 129 3.06 -2.53 -3.71
CA ILE A 129 1.71 -2.84 -4.22
C ILE A 129 1.81 -3.21 -5.71
N PRO A 130 1.00 -4.16 -6.22
CA PRO A 130 0.92 -4.43 -7.65
C PRO A 130 0.64 -3.16 -8.48
N PHE A 131 1.46 -2.94 -9.50
CA PHE A 131 1.31 -1.79 -10.37
C PHE A 131 0.15 -2.00 -11.34
N HIS A 132 -0.77 -1.04 -11.37
CA HIS A 132 -1.86 -0.97 -12.34
C HIS A 132 -1.76 0.35 -13.12
N ALA A 133 -1.47 0.28 -14.42
CA ALA A 133 -1.24 1.45 -15.27
C ALA A 133 -2.44 2.43 -15.36
N ALA A 134 -3.65 1.95 -15.05
CA ALA A 134 -4.89 2.75 -15.09
C ALA A 134 -5.33 3.27 -13.71
N LYS A 135 -4.53 3.10 -12.66
CA LYS A 135 -4.87 3.55 -11.30
C LYS A 135 -4.01 4.76 -10.89
N THR A 136 -4.65 5.73 -10.26
CA THR A 136 -4.01 6.85 -9.56
C THR A 136 -3.90 6.51 -8.08
N TYR A 137 -2.74 6.76 -7.48
CA TYR A 137 -2.44 6.37 -6.11
C TYR A 137 -2.47 7.58 -5.18
N PHE A 138 -3.04 7.40 -3.99
CA PHE A 138 -3.16 8.41 -2.95
C PHE A 138 -2.73 7.82 -1.62
N MET A 139 -2.00 8.59 -0.83
CA MET A 139 -1.63 8.25 0.54
C MET A 139 -2.56 8.95 1.51
N LEU A 140 -3.06 8.23 2.51
CA LEU A 140 -3.84 8.83 3.59
C LEU A 140 -2.90 9.57 4.55
N ASP A 141 -3.21 10.83 4.81
CA ASP A 141 -2.50 11.71 5.76
C ASP A 141 -3.27 11.74 7.07
N MET A 142 -3.00 10.76 7.92
CA MET A 142 -3.69 10.61 9.21
C MET A 142 -2.93 11.31 10.32
N SER A 143 -3.62 12.17 11.05
CA SER A 143 -3.11 12.75 12.29
C SER A 143 -3.24 11.75 13.46
N ALA A 144 -2.53 12.03 14.56
CA ALA A 144 -2.69 11.26 15.80
C ALA A 144 -4.16 11.22 16.29
N ARG A 145 -4.93 12.29 16.03
CA ARG A 145 -6.36 12.34 16.34
C ARG A 145 -7.16 11.37 15.46
N ASP A 146 -6.87 11.31 14.17
CA ASP A 146 -7.56 10.40 13.25
C ASP A 146 -7.29 8.94 13.63
N ILE A 147 -6.04 8.62 13.96
CA ILE A 147 -5.62 7.31 14.47
C ILE A 147 -6.41 6.94 15.73
N ALA A 148 -6.42 7.81 16.74
CA ALA A 148 -7.15 7.56 17.99
C ALA A 148 -8.66 7.37 17.78
N GLN A 149 -9.26 8.07 16.81
CA GLN A 149 -10.67 7.86 16.44
C GLN A 149 -10.89 6.52 15.75
N LEU A 150 -9.98 6.12 14.86
CA LEU A 150 -10.07 4.85 14.14
C LEU A 150 -9.85 3.65 15.06
N GLU A 151 -8.98 3.77 16.07
CA GLU A 151 -8.74 2.73 17.08
C GLU A 151 -10.00 2.37 17.88
N GLN A 152 -10.93 3.32 18.02
CA GLN A 152 -12.21 3.14 18.71
C GLN A 152 -13.37 2.84 17.74
N SER A 153 -13.09 2.74 16.45
CA SER A 153 -14.10 2.56 15.39
C SER A 153 -14.16 1.13 14.87
N GLY A 154 -15.27 0.78 14.20
CA GLY A 154 -15.38 -0.47 13.45
C GLY A 154 -14.56 -0.51 12.15
N GLY A 155 -13.95 0.61 11.73
CA GLY A 155 -13.04 0.64 10.58
C GLY A 155 -13.05 1.94 9.79
N PHE A 156 -12.53 1.86 8.56
CA PHE A 156 -12.56 2.97 7.61
C PHE A 156 -13.87 2.97 6.83
N ALA A 157 -14.39 4.15 6.57
CA ALA A 157 -15.48 4.39 5.65
C ALA A 157 -15.06 5.43 4.61
N PHE A 158 -15.48 5.19 3.38
CA PHE A 158 -15.19 6.01 2.22
C PHE A 158 -16.51 6.40 1.58
N HIS A 159 -16.65 7.69 1.30
CA HIS A 159 -17.77 8.22 0.53
C HIS A 159 -17.23 9.17 -0.52
N VAL A 160 -17.67 9.01 -1.76
CA VAL A 160 -17.24 9.85 -2.86
C VAL A 160 -18.44 10.67 -3.31
N GLY A 161 -18.41 11.96 -3.02
CA GLY A 161 -19.44 12.90 -3.43
C GLY A 161 -19.10 13.49 -4.80
N GLY A 162 -19.81 13.09 -5.85
CA GLY A 162 -19.60 13.60 -7.21
C GLY A 162 -19.76 12.51 -8.26
N GLU A 163 -19.86 12.91 -9.53
CA GLU A 163 -19.98 11.96 -10.64
C GLU A 163 -18.60 11.51 -11.13
N PHE A 164 -18.15 10.36 -10.62
CA PHE A 164 -17.02 9.61 -11.18
C PHE A 164 -17.57 8.33 -11.81
N VAL A 165 -17.71 8.33 -13.13
CA VAL A 165 -18.24 7.16 -13.87
C VAL A 165 -17.25 6.00 -13.77
N GLY A 166 -17.73 4.81 -13.41
CA GLY A 166 -16.91 3.61 -13.29
C GLY A 166 -15.82 3.72 -12.21
N LEU A 167 -16.09 4.43 -11.11
CA LEU A 167 -15.13 4.57 -10.02
C LEU A 167 -14.90 3.23 -9.31
N GLU A 168 -13.65 2.79 -9.34
CA GLU A 168 -13.12 1.65 -8.61
C GLU A 168 -12.10 2.15 -7.59
N LEU A 169 -12.18 1.62 -6.37
CA LEU A 169 -11.27 1.91 -5.28
C LEU A 169 -10.69 0.60 -4.74
N ASP A 170 -9.38 0.55 -4.57
CA ASP A 170 -8.72 -0.45 -3.74
C ASP A 170 -7.98 0.22 -2.60
N PHE A 171 -7.94 -0.47 -1.47
CA PHE A 171 -7.31 0.04 -0.27
C PHE A 171 -6.21 -0.91 0.20
N TRP A 172 -5.08 -0.35 0.57
CA TRP A 172 -3.87 -1.10 0.92
C TRP A 172 -3.25 -0.54 2.19
N ALA A 173 -2.70 -1.42 3.02
CA ALA A 173 -1.82 -1.06 4.13
C ALA A 173 -0.40 -1.56 3.84
N ILE A 174 0.56 -0.64 3.83
CA ILE A 174 1.99 -0.94 3.71
C ILE A 174 2.62 -0.85 5.10
N ARG A 175 3.11 -1.95 5.65
CA ARG A 175 3.84 -1.97 6.93
C ARG A 175 5.15 -1.19 6.79
N ASN A 176 5.41 -0.30 7.75
CA ASN A 176 6.63 0.49 7.82
C ASN A 176 7.83 -0.34 8.31
#